data_AF-A0A150AA85-F1
#
_entry.id   AF-A0A150AA85-F1
#
_cell.length_a   1.000
_cell.length_b   1.000
_cell.length_c   1.000
_cell.angle_alpha   90.00
_cell.angle_beta   90.00
_cell.angle_gamma   90.00
#
_symmetry.space_group_name_H-M   'P 1'
#
loop_
_entity.id
_entity.type
_entity.pdbx_description
1 polymer ?
#
loop_
_entity_poly.entity_id
_entity_poly.type
_entity_poly.pdbx_seq_one_letter_code
_entity_poly.pdbx_strand_id
1 'polypeptide(L)'
;MTEKEKIELKRNWRLRWLGELFLMTHLEYQKDLWVNRKYPNEIGWFSENIYRYFDDLYLDDNYQCQIKDGIISQLEFESIQDFHFALEKFVEMTNKPEQKFNETEIFKNEYWLKICEIGKKSWTRLKQIISDENELIHMHRLERYYLTNKK
;
A
#
# COMPACT_ATOMS: atom_id res chain seq x y z
N MET A 1 3.27 -23.91 -15.55
CA MET A 1 4.11 -22.81 -15.09
C MET A 1 5.44 -23.38 -14.58
N THR A 2 6.54 -22.91 -15.13
CA THR A 2 7.92 -23.29 -14.77
C THR A 2 8.32 -22.67 -13.43
N GLU A 3 9.39 -23.18 -12.81
CA GLU A 3 9.90 -22.61 -11.57
C GLU A 3 10.38 -21.15 -11.75
N LYS A 4 10.97 -20.85 -12.91
CA LYS A 4 11.40 -19.50 -13.26
C LYS A 4 10.21 -18.53 -13.34
N GLU A 5 9.11 -18.96 -13.97
CA GLU A 5 7.89 -18.16 -14.06
C GLU A 5 7.28 -17.90 -12.67
N LYS A 6 7.30 -18.88 -11.76
CA LYS A 6 6.83 -18.69 -10.38
C LYS A 6 7.65 -17.66 -9.61
N ILE A 7 8.97 -17.73 -9.72
CA ILE A 7 9.90 -16.78 -9.07
C ILE A 7 9.65 -15.36 -9.59
N GLU A 8 9.48 -15.21 -10.91
CA GLU A 8 9.23 -13.92 -11.53
C GLU A 8 7.87 -13.34 -11.12
N LEU A 9 6.81 -14.15 -11.13
CA LEU A 9 5.49 -13.72 -10.66
C LEU A 9 5.50 -13.30 -9.20
N LYS A 10 6.14 -14.09 -8.33
CA LYS A 10 6.31 -13.73 -6.91
C LYS A 10 7.02 -12.39 -6.77
N ARG A 11 8.13 -12.19 -7.48
CA ARG A 11 8.88 -10.93 -7.44
C ARG A 11 8.03 -9.74 -7.90
N ASN A 12 7.33 -9.88 -9.02
CA ASN A 12 6.49 -8.82 -9.57
C ASN A 12 5.35 -8.46 -8.61
N TRP A 13 4.70 -9.48 -8.03
CA TRP A 13 3.66 -9.27 -7.03
C TRP A 13 4.22 -8.54 -5.80
N ARG A 14 5.39 -8.96 -5.28
CA ARG A 14 5.99 -8.32 -4.09
C ARG A 14 6.38 -6.86 -4.31
N LEU A 15 6.98 -6.53 -5.46
CA LEU A 15 7.28 -5.14 -5.79
C LEU A 15 6.01 -4.30 -5.94
N ARG A 16 4.96 -4.86 -6.57
CA ARG A 16 3.67 -4.19 -6.68
C ARG A 16 3.06 -3.95 -5.29
N TRP A 17 3.02 -4.98 -4.46
CA TRP A 17 2.53 -4.92 -3.08
C TRP A 17 3.20 -3.82 -2.26
N LEU A 18 4.54 -3.72 -2.33
CA LEU A 18 5.28 -2.66 -1.66
C LEU A 18 4.97 -1.27 -2.21
N GLY A 19 4.76 -1.15 -3.52
CA GLY A 19 4.31 0.10 -4.16
C GLY A 19 2.93 0.55 -3.67
N GLU A 20 1.95 -0.36 -3.64
CA GLU A 20 0.60 -0.04 -3.16
C GLU A 20 0.59 0.24 -1.65
N LEU A 21 1.35 -0.51 -0.85
CA LEU A 21 1.55 -0.20 0.57
C LEU A 21 2.16 1.19 0.77
N PHE A 22 3.21 1.54 0.03
CA PHE A 22 3.79 2.88 0.10
C PHE A 22 2.76 3.96 -0.17
N LEU A 23 2.00 3.79 -1.27
CA LEU A 23 0.93 4.69 -1.66
C LEU A 23 -0.09 4.89 -0.53
N MET A 24 -0.60 3.79 0.03
CA MET A 24 -1.69 3.84 1.01
C MET A 24 -1.25 4.26 2.41
N THR A 25 0.05 4.25 2.70
CA THR A 25 0.59 4.56 4.04
C THR A 25 1.25 5.92 4.17
N HIS A 26 1.61 6.58 3.05
CA HIS A 26 2.32 7.86 3.06
C HIS A 26 1.41 9.02 2.70
N LEU A 27 0.82 9.65 3.71
CA LEU A 27 -0.10 10.77 3.56
C LEU A 27 0.50 11.93 2.75
N GLU A 28 1.80 12.21 2.91
CA GLU A 28 2.48 13.26 2.15
C GLU A 28 2.49 12.96 0.65
N TYR A 29 2.75 11.70 0.28
CA TYR A 29 2.74 11.26 -1.11
C TYR A 29 1.32 11.25 -1.68
N GLN A 30 0.33 10.76 -0.92
CA GLN A 30 -1.07 10.83 -1.32
C GLN A 30 -1.52 12.26 -1.63
N LYS A 31 -1.12 13.23 -0.80
CA LYS A 31 -1.46 14.64 -1.03
C LYS A 31 -0.82 15.17 -2.30
N ASP A 32 0.45 14.83 -2.54
CA ASP A 32 1.16 15.23 -3.75
C ASP A 32 0.56 14.61 -5.02
N LEU A 33 0.10 13.36 -4.93
CA LEU A 33 -0.49 12.62 -6.04
C LEU A 33 -1.94 13.03 -6.33
N TRP A 34 -2.81 13.02 -5.32
CA TRP A 34 -4.26 13.18 -5.48
C TRP A 34 -4.69 14.64 -5.57
N VAL A 35 -4.06 15.52 -4.79
CA VAL A 35 -4.47 16.92 -4.67
C VAL A 35 -3.57 17.82 -5.51
N ASN A 36 -2.25 17.73 -5.30
CA ASN A 36 -1.31 18.63 -5.95
C ASN A 36 -1.00 18.22 -7.40
N ARG A 37 -1.36 16.99 -7.81
CA ARG A 37 -1.10 16.43 -9.14
C ARG A 37 0.38 16.56 -9.55
N LYS A 38 1.30 16.39 -8.59
CA LYS A 38 2.75 16.58 -8.78
C LYS A 38 3.37 15.54 -9.71
N TYR A 39 2.72 14.38 -9.86
CA TYR A 39 3.19 13.26 -10.67
C TYR A 39 2.22 13.02 -11.85
N PRO A 40 2.33 13.78 -12.96
CA PRO A 40 1.34 13.77 -14.04
C PRO A 40 1.27 12.45 -14.81
N ASN A 41 2.31 11.61 -14.70
CA ASN A 41 2.37 10.29 -15.32
C ASN A 41 1.87 9.18 -14.39
N GLU A 42 1.42 9.52 -13.19
CA GLU A 42 0.91 8.56 -12.21
C GLU A 42 -0.60 8.73 -12.09
N ILE A 43 -1.31 7.63 -12.31
CA ILE A 43 -2.75 7.58 -12.12
C ILE A 43 -2.99 7.36 -10.62
N GLY A 44 -3.66 8.32 -9.99
CA GLY A 44 -3.95 8.28 -8.56
C GLY A 44 -5.25 9.00 -8.27
N TRP A 45 -6.31 8.22 -8.11
CA TRP A 45 -7.54 8.63 -7.46
C TRP A 45 -7.67 7.82 -6.18
N PHE A 46 -8.20 8.44 -5.14
CA PHE A 46 -8.33 7.82 -3.83
C PHE A 46 -8.97 6.43 -3.89
N SER A 47 -10.07 6.32 -4.62
CA SER A 47 -10.83 5.08 -4.75
C SER A 47 -10.14 4.02 -5.60
N GLU A 48 -9.57 4.42 -6.74
CA GLU A 48 -8.78 3.53 -7.59
C GLU A 48 -7.61 2.95 -6.82
N ASN A 49 -7.00 3.71 -5.91
CA ASN A 49 -5.89 3.23 -5.12
C ASN A 49 -6.32 2.24 -4.01
N ILE A 50 -7.54 2.36 -3.47
CA ILE A 50 -8.12 1.32 -2.61
C ILE A 50 -8.32 0.02 -3.40
N TYR A 51 -8.91 0.09 -4.59
CA TYR A 51 -9.13 -1.09 -5.44
C TYR A 51 -7.81 -1.73 -5.89
N ARG A 52 -6.81 -0.92 -6.24
CA ARG A 52 -5.47 -1.41 -6.55
C ARG A 52 -4.81 -2.15 -5.39
N TYR A 53 -5.13 -1.77 -4.16
CA TYR A 53 -4.62 -2.46 -2.99
C TYR A 53 -5.37 -3.76 -2.70
N PHE A 54 -6.71 -3.78 -2.69
CA PHE A 54 -7.47 -5.00 -2.37
C PHE A 54 -7.63 -5.94 -3.56
N ASP A 55 -8.20 -5.46 -4.66
CA ASP A 55 -8.65 -6.31 -5.77
C ASP A 55 -7.47 -6.75 -6.63
N ASP A 56 -6.63 -5.81 -7.03
CA ASP A 56 -5.51 -6.06 -7.95
C ASP A 56 -4.38 -6.90 -7.32
N LEU A 57 -4.31 -6.93 -5.98
CA LEU A 57 -3.38 -7.77 -5.23
C LEU A 57 -4.04 -9.05 -4.70
N TYR A 58 -5.35 -9.21 -4.86
CA TYR A 58 -6.16 -10.32 -4.35
C TYR A 58 -6.01 -10.49 -2.83
N LEU A 59 -6.33 -9.43 -2.08
CA LEU A 59 -6.22 -9.37 -0.61
C LEU A 59 -7.57 -9.42 0.11
N ASP A 60 -8.64 -9.82 -0.58
CA ASP A 60 -9.99 -10.00 -0.03
C ASP A 60 -10.08 -11.16 0.99
N ASP A 61 -9.10 -12.06 0.98
CA ASP A 61 -8.99 -13.19 1.90
C ASP A 61 -8.09 -12.92 3.11
N ASN A 62 -7.73 -11.65 3.35
CA ASN A 62 -6.82 -11.25 4.42
C ASN A 62 -5.43 -11.93 4.33
N TYR A 63 -4.84 -11.94 3.14
CA TYR A 63 -3.50 -12.48 2.83
C TYR A 63 -3.38 -14.01 2.94
N GLN A 64 -4.48 -14.74 3.11
CA GLN A 64 -4.44 -16.19 3.34
C GLN A 64 -3.75 -16.93 2.18
N CYS A 65 -4.07 -16.59 0.93
CA CYS A 65 -3.43 -17.17 -0.24
C CYS A 65 -1.93 -16.84 -0.31
N GLN A 66 -1.56 -15.58 -0.10
CA GLN A 66 -0.16 -15.12 -0.20
C GLN A 66 0.72 -15.74 0.89
N ILE A 67 0.18 -15.94 2.09
CA ILE A 67 0.88 -16.62 3.19
C ILE A 67 1.02 -18.12 2.87
N LYS A 68 -0.07 -18.77 2.45
CA LYS A 68 -0.08 -20.20 2.12
C LYS A 68 0.90 -20.53 0.98
N ASP A 69 0.99 -19.67 -0.02
CA ASP A 69 1.86 -19.84 -1.18
C ASP A 69 3.31 -19.36 -0.90
N GLY A 70 3.59 -18.88 0.32
CA GLY A 70 4.91 -18.40 0.73
C GLY A 70 5.37 -17.15 -0.04
N ILE A 71 4.43 -16.39 -0.62
CA ILE A 71 4.69 -15.10 -1.25
C ILE A 71 5.05 -14.07 -0.17
N ILE A 72 4.30 -14.11 0.94
CA ILE A 72 4.53 -13.32 2.15
C ILE A 72 4.72 -14.26 3.33
N SER A 73 5.59 -13.90 4.26
CA SER A 73 5.74 -14.61 5.54
C SER A 73 4.72 -14.14 6.58
N GLN A 74 4.41 -15.00 7.55
CA GLN A 74 3.54 -14.64 8.66
C GLN A 74 4.01 -13.37 9.39
N LEU A 75 5.32 -13.22 9.60
CA LEU A 75 5.91 -12.08 10.30
C LEU A 75 5.73 -10.76 9.51
N GLU A 76 5.82 -10.82 8.19
CA GLU A 76 5.54 -9.66 7.32
C GLU A 76 4.07 -9.26 7.40
N PHE A 77 3.15 -10.23 7.32
CA PHE A 77 1.72 -9.98 7.49
C PHE A 77 1.41 -9.36 8.86
N GLU A 78 1.96 -9.93 9.94
CA GLU A 78 1.80 -9.39 11.29
C GLU A 78 2.28 -7.95 11.46
N SER A 79 3.21 -7.50 10.61
CA SER A 79 3.69 -6.12 10.61
C SER A 79 2.70 -5.14 9.97
N ILE A 80 1.82 -5.61 9.08
CA ILE A 80 0.87 -4.80 8.31
C ILE A 80 -0.60 -5.06 8.63
N GLN A 81 -0.94 -6.11 9.39
CA GLN A 81 -2.32 -6.53 9.62
C GLN A 81 -3.19 -5.43 10.25
N ASP A 82 -2.64 -4.66 11.19
CA ASP A 82 -3.36 -3.56 11.84
C ASP A 82 -3.76 -2.47 10.84
N PHE A 83 -2.87 -2.19 9.88
CA PHE A 83 -3.16 -1.26 8.79
C PHE A 83 -4.21 -1.86 7.84
N HIS A 84 -4.04 -3.12 7.45
CA HIS A 84 -4.95 -3.80 6.52
C HIS A 84 -6.38 -3.85 7.05
N PHE A 85 -6.58 -4.30 8.30
CA PHE A 85 -7.90 -4.37 8.92
C PHE A 85 -8.51 -2.99 9.18
N ALA A 86 -7.69 -1.98 9.53
CA ALA A 86 -8.19 -0.63 9.68
C ALA A 86 -8.69 -0.05 8.34
N LEU A 87 -7.98 -0.35 7.25
CA LEU A 87 -8.39 0.04 5.90
C LEU A 87 -9.64 -0.72 5.43
N GLU A 88 -9.70 -2.04 5.64
CA GLU A 88 -10.86 -2.87 5.32
C GLU A 88 -12.12 -2.33 6.02
N LYS A 89 -12.04 -2.11 7.34
CA LYS A 89 -13.13 -1.54 8.13
C LYS A 89 -13.57 -0.16 7.63
N PHE A 90 -12.62 0.67 7.19
CA PHE A 90 -12.98 1.96 6.59
C PHE A 90 -13.79 1.80 5.31
N VAL A 91 -13.39 0.88 4.43
CA VAL A 91 -14.11 0.59 3.18
C VAL A 91 -15.52 0.07 3.48
N GLU A 92 -15.66 -0.85 4.43
CA GLU A 92 -16.94 -1.38 4.88
C GLU A 92 -17.88 -0.28 5.42
N MET A 93 -17.40 0.54 6.35
CA MET A 93 -18.18 1.62 6.96
C MET A 93 -18.63 2.67 5.93
N THR A 94 -17.85 2.85 4.88
CA THR A 94 -18.12 3.86 3.86
C THR A 94 -18.96 3.31 2.71
N ASN A 95 -19.09 1.99 2.55
CA ASN A 95 -19.94 1.33 1.56
C ASN A 95 -19.83 2.02 0.19
N LYS A 96 -18.59 2.15 -0.31
CA LYS A 96 -18.10 2.97 -1.45
C LYS A 96 -17.46 4.30 -1.03
N PRO A 97 -16.19 4.28 -0.59
CA PRO A 97 -15.43 5.49 -0.24
C PRO A 97 -15.50 6.59 -1.31
N GLU A 98 -15.48 6.21 -2.59
CA GLU A 98 -15.51 7.09 -3.75
C GLU A 98 -16.79 7.91 -3.89
N GLN A 99 -17.89 7.43 -3.31
CA GLN A 99 -19.17 8.13 -3.31
C GLN A 99 -19.30 9.09 -2.13
N LYS A 100 -18.43 8.96 -1.12
CA LYS A 100 -18.49 9.71 0.13
C LYS A 100 -17.41 10.77 0.27
N PHE A 101 -16.27 10.58 -0.37
CA PHE A 101 -15.13 11.48 -0.26
C PHE A 101 -14.49 11.72 -1.62
N ASN A 102 -14.25 13.00 -1.93
CA ASN A 102 -13.28 13.35 -2.97
C ASN A 102 -11.84 13.39 -2.42
N GLU A 103 -10.89 13.59 -3.31
CA GLU A 103 -9.44 13.60 -3.03
C GLU A 103 -9.05 14.62 -1.97
N THR A 104 -9.79 15.70 -1.79
CA THR A 104 -9.46 16.73 -0.79
C THR A 104 -10.16 16.47 0.55
N GLU A 105 -11.38 15.94 0.52
CA GLU A 105 -12.18 15.66 1.71
C GLU A 105 -11.58 14.55 2.58
N ILE A 106 -10.94 13.55 1.95
CA ILE A 106 -10.34 12.44 2.68
C ILE A 106 -9.25 12.89 3.66
N PHE A 107 -8.52 13.98 3.34
CA PHE A 107 -7.49 14.55 4.23
C PHE A 107 -8.07 15.28 5.44
N LYS A 108 -9.39 15.48 5.51
CA LYS A 108 -10.09 16.00 6.70
C LYS A 108 -10.69 14.88 7.55
N ASN A 109 -10.67 13.64 7.06
CA ASN A 109 -11.25 12.50 7.76
C ASN A 109 -10.27 11.97 8.81
N GLU A 110 -10.62 12.12 10.09
CA GLU A 110 -9.77 11.69 11.21
C GLU A 110 -9.46 10.19 11.20
N TYR A 111 -10.38 9.36 10.70
CA TYR A 111 -10.15 7.92 10.60
C TYR A 111 -9.13 7.59 9.52
N TRP A 112 -9.19 8.26 8.37
CA TRP A 112 -8.20 8.12 7.31
C TRP A 112 -6.80 8.53 7.76
N LEU A 113 -6.69 9.69 8.44
CA LEU A 113 -5.43 10.15 9.00
C LEU A 113 -4.83 9.12 9.97
N LYS A 114 -5.66 8.54 10.83
CA LYS A 114 -5.26 7.47 11.75
C LYS A 114 -4.81 6.20 11.02
N ILE A 115 -5.49 5.79 9.95
CA ILE A 115 -5.07 4.67 9.11
C ILE A 115 -3.68 4.92 8.53
N CYS A 116 -3.43 6.11 8.00
CA CYS A 116 -2.12 6.47 7.46
C CYS A 116 -1.02 6.44 8.53
N GLU A 117 -1.32 6.88 9.77
CA GLU A 117 -0.37 6.78 10.88
C GLU A 117 -0.03 5.33 11.26
N ILE A 118 -1.04 4.46 11.33
CA ILE A 118 -0.84 3.01 11.55
C ILE A 118 0.01 2.45 10.40
N GLY A 119 -0.37 2.77 9.17
CA GLY A 119 0.33 2.39 7.95
C GLY A 119 1.81 2.78 7.94
N LYS A 120 2.15 4.01 8.32
CA LYS A 120 3.53 4.50 8.38
C LYS A 120 4.37 3.74 9.42
N LYS A 121 3.76 3.37 10.56
CA LYS A 121 4.40 2.51 11.56
C LYS A 121 4.60 1.09 11.02
N SER A 122 3.58 0.52 10.38
CA SER A 122 3.65 -0.78 9.71
C SER A 122 4.73 -0.83 8.64
N TRP A 123 4.81 0.18 7.77
CA TRP A 123 5.87 0.30 6.77
C TRP A 123 7.27 0.31 7.38
N THR A 124 7.45 1.07 8.47
CA THR A 124 8.73 1.14 9.19
C THR A 124 9.11 -0.21 9.78
N ARG A 125 8.15 -0.93 10.37
CA ARG A 125 8.35 -2.28 10.90
C ARG A 125 8.65 -3.29 9.79
N LEU A 126 7.92 -3.23 8.68
CA LEU A 126 8.11 -4.12 7.54
C LEU A 126 9.53 -4.01 6.96
N LYS A 127 10.08 -2.79 6.83
CA LYS A 127 11.48 -2.58 6.40
C LYS A 127 12.52 -3.27 7.29
N GLN A 128 12.20 -3.55 8.55
CA GLN A 128 13.11 -4.26 9.47
C GLN A 128 13.02 -5.78 9.32
N ILE A 129 11.96 -6.28 8.68
CA ILE A 129 11.63 -7.70 8.56
C ILE A 129 11.96 -8.23 7.16
N ILE A 130 11.80 -7.41 6.12
CA ILE A 130 12.13 -7.80 4.75
C ILE A 130 13.61 -8.17 4.66
N SER A 131 13.85 -9.37 4.15
CA SER A 131 15.18 -9.95 3.99
C SER A 131 15.72 -9.81 2.56
N ASP A 132 14.86 -9.59 1.56
CA ASP A 132 15.28 -9.38 0.18
C ASP A 132 15.83 -7.97 -0.02
N GLU A 133 17.11 -7.88 -0.39
CA GLU A 133 17.81 -6.61 -0.59
C GLU A 133 17.18 -5.76 -1.71
N ASN A 134 16.69 -6.37 -2.79
CA ASN A 134 16.08 -5.63 -3.89
C ASN A 134 14.77 -4.96 -3.46
N GLU A 135 14.03 -5.60 -2.57
CA GLU A 135 12.80 -5.07 -2.01
C GLU A 135 13.09 -3.90 -1.06
N LEU A 136 14.09 -4.02 -0.19
CA LEU A 136 14.54 -2.90 0.64
C LEU A 136 15.01 -1.71 -0.21
N ILE A 137 15.81 -1.98 -1.26
CA ILE A 137 16.23 -0.97 -2.22
C ILE A 137 15.01 -0.31 -2.88
N HIS A 138 14.00 -1.09 -3.26
CA HIS A 138 12.78 -0.58 -3.86
C HIS A 138 12.02 0.35 -2.90
N MET A 139 11.83 -0.07 -1.64
CA MET A 139 11.19 0.74 -0.60
C MET A 139 11.92 2.06 -0.39
N HIS A 140 13.26 2.04 -0.28
CA HIS A 140 14.05 3.25 -0.13
C HIS A 140 14.02 4.17 -1.37
N ARG A 141 13.89 3.59 -2.57
CA ARG A 141 13.72 4.38 -3.80
C ARG A 141 12.40 5.13 -3.80
N LEU A 142 11.30 4.48 -3.39
CA LEU A 142 10.00 5.14 -3.26
C LEU A 142 10.09 6.33 -2.29
N GLU A 143 10.65 6.11 -1.10
CA GLU A 143 10.84 7.16 -0.09
C GLU A 143 11.68 8.33 -0.62
N ARG A 144 12.82 8.03 -1.23
CA ARG A 144 13.71 9.07 -1.77
C ARG A 144 13.01 9.86 -2.86
N TYR A 145 12.41 9.18 -3.83
CA TYR A 145 11.83 9.82 -4.99
C TYR A 145 10.64 10.73 -4.61
N TYR A 146 9.73 10.22 -3.78
CA TYR A 146 8.45 10.88 -3.49
C TYR A 146 8.46 11.77 -2.24
N LEU A 147 9.28 11.46 -1.23
CA LEU A 147 9.24 12.19 0.06
C LEU A 147 10.35 13.22 0.22
N THR A 148 11.52 12.99 -0.39
CA THR A 148 12.70 13.87 -0.19
C THR A 148 12.87 14.93 -1.26
N ASN A 149 12.31 14.75 -2.46
CA ASN A 149 12.33 15.75 -3.53
C ASN A 149 11.20 16.79 -3.35
N LYS A 150 11.28 17.57 -2.27
CA LYS A 150 10.51 18.81 -2.13
C LYS A 150 11.24 19.91 -2.88
N LYS A 151 10.96 20.05 -4.17
CA LYS A 151 11.23 21.30 -4.90
C LYS A 151 10.15 22.31 -4.57
#